data_AF-A0A2V7WX89-F1
#
_entry.id   AF-A0A2V7WX89-F1
#
_cell.length_a   1.000
_cell.length_b   1.000
_cell.length_c   1.000
_cell.angle_alpha   90.00
_cell.angle_beta   90.00
_cell.angle_gamma   90.00
#
_symmetry.space_group_name_H-M   'P 1'
#
loop_
_entity.id
_entity.type
_entity.pdbx_description
1 polymer ?
#
loop_
_entity_poly.entity_id
_entity_poly.type
_entity_poly.pdbx_seq_one_letter_code
_entity_poly.pdbx_strand_id
1 'polypeptide(L)'
;YTIGDYLATSDLPRVGPDHPAFREAEAAVATRVTKLLSINGQRTVDSFHRELGRVMWEYCGMARSADGLKTALEKIPALREEYWRNVRVLSEDASINQSLEK
;
A
#
# COMPACT_ATOMS: atom_id res chain seq x y z
N TYR A 1 15.12 5.60 26.59
CA TYR A 1 15.33 4.93 25.30
C TYR A 1 16.05 3.63 25.62
N THR A 2 15.38 2.48 25.49
CA THR A 2 15.98 1.19 25.87
C THR A 2 15.97 0.33 24.62
N ILE A 3 17.12 0.24 23.96
CA ILE A 3 17.35 -0.77 22.93
C ILE A 3 17.37 -2.13 23.65
N GLY A 4 16.70 -3.13 23.09
CA GLY A 4 16.69 -4.48 23.65
C GLY A 4 18.09 -5.08 23.67
N ASP A 5 18.42 -5.82 24.72
CA ASP A 5 19.76 -6.36 25.01
C ASP A 5 20.40 -7.12 23.83
N TYR A 6 19.57 -7.84 23.06
CA TYR A 6 19.96 -8.53 21.83
C TYR A 6 20.53 -7.60 20.75
N LEU A 7 19.98 -6.40 20.58
CA LEU A 7 20.47 -5.41 19.64
C LEU A 7 21.67 -4.62 20.17
N ALA A 8 21.84 -4.57 21.50
CA ALA A 8 22.97 -3.88 22.15
C ALA A 8 24.25 -4.72 22.15
N THR A 9 24.11 -6.06 22.15
CA THR A 9 25.23 -7.02 22.20
C THR A 9 25.58 -7.65 20.85
N SER A 10 24.74 -7.47 19.83
CA SER A 10 24.99 -7.98 18.48
C SER A 10 25.94 -7.08 17.71
N ASP A 11 27.04 -7.66 17.22
CA ASP A 11 27.97 -6.98 16.31
C ASP A 11 27.38 -6.98 14.90
N LEU A 12 26.59 -5.95 14.58
CA LEU A 12 25.94 -5.83 13.29
C LEU A 12 26.91 -5.24 12.27
N PRO A 13 27.07 -5.86 11.08
CA PRO A 13 27.93 -5.31 10.05
C PRO A 13 27.44 -3.92 9.64
N ARG A 14 28.36 -2.96 9.58
CA ARG A 14 28.04 -1.60 9.17
C ARG A 14 27.60 -1.59 7.72
N VAL A 15 26.30 -1.44 7.50
CA VAL A 15 25.73 -1.30 6.16
C VAL A 15 25.97 0.14 5.69
N GLY A 16 26.76 0.30 4.63
CA GLY A 16 26.98 1.59 3.97
C GLY A 16 25.80 1.98 3.06
N PRO A 17 25.70 3.26 2.66
CA PRO A 17 24.64 3.74 1.77
C PRO A 17 24.62 3.07 0.39
N ASP A 18 25.74 2.46 -0.02
CA ASP A 18 25.88 1.74 -1.30
C ASP A 18 25.41 0.28 -1.26
N HIS A 19 24.84 -0.18 -0.14
CA HIS A 19 24.37 -1.55 -0.06
C HIS A 19 23.31 -1.83 -1.14
N PRO A 20 23.41 -2.94 -1.90
CA PRO A 20 22.52 -3.23 -3.03
C PRO A 20 21.03 -3.21 -2.66
N ALA A 21 20.69 -3.58 -1.42
CA ALA A 21 19.33 -3.50 -0.90
C ALA A 21 18.73 -2.07 -0.95
N PHE A 22 19.53 -1.01 -0.79
CA PHE A 22 19.04 0.36 -0.92
C PHE A 22 18.67 0.68 -2.37
N ARG A 23 19.52 0.28 -3.32
CA ARG A 23 19.27 0.49 -4.75
C ARG A 23 18.06 -0.33 -5.23
N GLU A 24 17.92 -1.55 -4.74
CA GLU A 24 16.78 -2.40 -5.04
C GLU A 24 15.48 -1.79 -4.51
N ALA A 25 15.47 -1.32 -3.26
CA ALA A 25 14.32 -0.68 -2.65
C ALA A 25 13.93 0.61 -3.41
N GLU A 26 14.91 1.45 -3.75
CA GLU A 26 14.70 2.67 -4.54
C GLU A 26 14.08 2.36 -5.91
N ALA A 27 14.66 1.40 -6.65
CA ALA A 27 14.16 1.00 -7.95
C ALA A 27 12.74 0.41 -7.87
N ALA A 28 12.44 -0.38 -6.83
CA ALA A 28 11.12 -0.94 -6.61
C ALA A 28 10.07 0.13 -6.33
N VAL A 29 10.39 1.13 -5.50
CA VAL A 29 9.50 2.27 -5.23
C VAL A 29 9.31 3.11 -6.48
N ALA A 30 10.38 3.46 -7.19
CA ALA A 30 10.31 4.23 -8.44
C ALA A 30 9.41 3.53 -9.47
N THR A 31 9.61 2.23 -9.67
CA THR A 31 8.78 1.42 -10.58
C THR A 31 7.30 1.43 -10.16
N ARG A 32 7.02 1.30 -8.86
CA ARG A 32 5.65 1.33 -8.34
C ARG A 32 4.98 2.68 -8.54
N VAL A 33 5.69 3.77 -8.28
CA VAL A 33 5.21 5.15 -8.47
C VAL A 33 4.95 5.40 -9.95
N THR A 34 5.89 5.08 -10.84
CA THR A 34 5.71 5.22 -12.28
C THR A 34 4.50 4.43 -12.78
N LYS A 35 4.31 3.20 -12.29
CA LYS A 35 3.13 2.40 -12.62
C LYS A 35 1.85 3.12 -12.19
N LEU A 36 1.76 3.58 -10.95
CA LEU A 36 0.56 4.25 -10.44
C LEU A 36 0.24 5.56 -11.17
N LEU A 37 1.27 6.36 -11.49
CA LEU A 37 1.11 7.61 -12.26
C LEU A 37 0.73 7.34 -13.72
N SER A 38 1.13 6.21 -14.30
CA SER A 38 0.76 5.82 -15.67
C SER A 38 -0.70 5.39 -15.80
N ILE A 39 -1.38 5.04 -14.69
CA ILE A 39 -2.78 4.65 -14.70
C ILE A 39 -3.63 5.92 -14.81
N ASN A 40 -4.14 6.20 -16.01
CA ASN A 40 -5.02 7.32 -16.28
C ASN A 40 -6.49 6.94 -16.01
N GLY A 41 -6.76 6.49 -14.78
CA GLY A 41 -8.08 6.04 -14.36
C GLY A 41 -9.09 7.18 -14.16
N GLN A 42 -10.30 6.82 -13.78
CA GLN A 42 -11.39 7.76 -13.48
C GLN A 42 -11.70 7.86 -11.98
N ARG A 43 -11.30 6.87 -11.17
CA ARG A 43 -11.64 6.80 -9.74
C ARG A 43 -10.46 7.24 -8.87
N THR A 44 -10.70 8.07 -7.88
CA THR A 44 -9.64 8.52 -6.95
C THR A 44 -9.26 7.42 -5.95
N VAL A 45 -8.04 7.51 -5.41
CA VAL A 45 -7.54 6.63 -4.33
C VAL A 45 -8.52 6.61 -3.15
N ASP A 46 -9.00 7.77 -2.70
CA ASP A 46 -9.99 7.89 -1.61
C ASP A 46 -11.31 7.15 -1.89
N SER A 47 -11.75 7.07 -3.15
CA SER A 47 -12.94 6.31 -3.54
C SER A 47 -12.75 4.82 -3.23
N PHE A 48 -11.59 4.26 -3.60
CA PHE A 48 -11.24 2.88 -3.31
C PHE A 48 -11.09 2.61 -1.81
N HIS A 49 -10.44 3.51 -1.06
CA HIS A 49 -10.31 3.34 0.39
C HIS A 49 -11.67 3.34 1.10
N ARG A 50 -12.59 4.23 0.72
CA ARG A 50 -13.94 4.27 1.29
C ARG A 50 -14.75 3.01 0.96
N GLU A 51 -14.59 2.46 -0.23
CA GLU A 51 -15.25 1.21 -0.61
C GLU A 51 -14.67 0.01 0.15
N LEU A 52 -13.35 -0.11 0.23
CA LEU A 52 -12.70 -1.15 1.01
C LEU A 52 -13.11 -1.07 2.50
N GLY A 53 -13.13 0.13 3.07
CA GLY A 53 -13.59 0.36 4.44
C GLY A 53 -15.03 -0.10 4.67
N ARG A 54 -15.93 0.14 3.71
CA ARG A 54 -17.32 -0.35 3.76
C ARG A 54 -17.38 -1.87 3.71
N VAL A 55 -16.64 -2.51 2.79
CA VAL A 55 -16.59 -3.98 2.70
C VAL A 55 -16.08 -4.60 4.01
N MET A 56 -15.02 -4.02 4.59
CA MET A 56 -14.48 -4.48 5.86
C MET A 56 -15.45 -4.29 7.03
N TRP A 57 -16.15 -3.16 7.08
CA TRP A 57 -17.15 -2.88 8.10
C TRP A 57 -18.35 -3.81 8.03
N GLU A 58 -18.88 -4.02 6.82
CA GLU A 58 -20.13 -4.75 6.57
C GLU A 58 -19.94 -6.28 6.68
N TYR A 59 -18.81 -6.80 6.20
CA TYR A 59 -18.61 -8.24 6.06
C TYR A 59 -17.53 -8.83 6.98
N CYS A 60 -16.64 -7.99 7.54
CA CYS A 60 -15.53 -8.41 8.40
C CYS A 60 -15.52 -7.71 9.78
N GLY A 61 -16.55 -6.91 10.08
CA GLY A 61 -16.65 -6.04 11.26
C GLY A 61 -17.10 -6.76 12.53
N MET A 62 -18.05 -6.15 13.25
CA MET A 62 -18.47 -6.57 14.60
C MET A 62 -19.06 -7.98 14.67
N ALA A 63 -19.74 -8.45 13.63
CA ALA A 63 -20.23 -9.82 13.53
C ALA A 63 -19.70 -10.44 12.22
N ARG A 64 -18.86 -11.45 12.35
CA ARG A 64 -18.33 -12.21 11.21
C ARG A 64 -19.17 -13.46 11.03
N SER A 65 -19.76 -13.62 9.85
CA SER A 65 -20.40 -14.85 9.43
C SER A 65 -19.60 -15.50 8.31
N ALA A 66 -19.70 -16.82 8.15
CA ALA A 66 -19.03 -17.54 7.07
C ALA A 66 -19.42 -16.98 5.69
N ASP A 67 -20.70 -16.62 5.50
CA ASP A 67 -21.20 -16.07 4.25
C ASP A 67 -20.73 -14.63 4.01
N GLY A 68 -20.63 -13.82 5.07
CA GLY A 68 -20.04 -12.48 5.00
C GLY A 68 -18.57 -12.55 4.59
N LEU A 69 -17.78 -13.42 5.21
CA LEU A 69 -16.36 -13.59 4.87
C LEU A 69 -16.16 -14.09 3.44
N LYS A 70 -17.00 -15.02 2.94
CA LYS A 70 -16.97 -15.44 1.53
C LYS A 70 -17.25 -14.26 0.59
N THR A 71 -18.25 -13.45 0.92
CA THR A 71 -18.59 -12.25 0.14
C THR A 71 -17.42 -11.24 0.12
N ALA A 72 -16.76 -11.03 1.26
CA ALA A 72 -15.57 -10.18 1.33
C ALA A 72 -14.40 -10.74 0.50
N LEU A 73 -14.18 -12.06 0.52
CA LEU A 73 -13.16 -12.73 -0.27
C LEU A 73 -13.38 -12.61 -1.79
N GLU A 74 -14.61 -12.41 -2.25
CA GLU A 74 -14.90 -12.14 -3.66
C GLU A 74 -14.74 -10.65 -4.00
N LYS A 75 -15.25 -9.76 -3.13
CA LYS A 75 -15.26 -8.31 -3.36
C LYS A 75 -13.88 -7.67 -3.30
N ILE A 76 -13.04 -8.07 -2.34
CA ILE A 76 -11.72 -7.44 -2.13
C ILE A 76 -10.79 -7.66 -3.33
N PRO A 77 -10.63 -8.88 -3.90
CA PRO A 77 -9.82 -9.08 -5.09
C PRO A 77 -10.35 -8.30 -6.29
N ALA A 78 -11.67 -8.29 -6.51
CA ALA A 78 -12.26 -7.52 -7.60
C ALA A 78 -11.95 -6.02 -7.47
N LEU A 79 -12.11 -5.46 -6.27
CA LEU A 79 -11.78 -4.07 -5.96
C LEU A 79 -10.29 -3.77 -6.16
N ARG A 80 -9.41 -4.70 -5.79
CA ARG A 80 -7.97 -4.60 -5.99
C ARG A 80 -7.59 -4.60 -7.47
N GLU A 81 -8.20 -5.47 -8.28
CA GLU A 81 -7.96 -5.50 -9.72
C GLU A 81 -8.49 -4.23 -10.40
N GLU A 82 -9.62 -3.68 -9.94
CA GLU A 82 -10.11 -2.38 -10.41
C GLU A 82 -9.15 -1.25 -10.03
N TYR A 83 -8.61 -1.23 -8.80
CA TYR A 83 -7.63 -0.24 -8.37
C TYR A 83 -6.42 -0.19 -9.33
N TRP A 84 -5.84 -1.34 -9.66
CA TRP A 84 -4.68 -1.40 -10.56
C TRP A 84 -4.98 -1.05 -12.02
N ARG A 85 -6.26 -0.93 -12.41
CA ARG A 85 -6.68 -0.59 -13.77
C ARG A 85 -7.27 0.82 -13.90
N ASN A 86 -7.86 1.35 -12.84
CA ASN A 86 -8.72 2.53 -12.89
C ASN A 86 -8.46 3.55 -11.77
N VAL A 87 -7.38 3.39 -11.00
CA VAL A 87 -6.97 4.43 -10.05
C VAL A 87 -6.45 5.66 -10.80
N ARG A 88 -6.94 6.82 -10.40
CA ARG A 88 -6.44 8.13 -10.84
C ARG A 88 -5.61 8.70 -9.71
N VAL A 89 -4.30 8.72 -9.91
CA VAL A 89 -3.37 9.44 -9.04
C VAL A 89 -3.14 10.80 -9.70
N LEU A 90 -3.65 11.87 -9.08
CA LEU A 90 -3.41 13.22 -9.57
C LEU A 90 -1.91 13.51 -9.42
N SER A 91 -1.21 13.65 -10.54
CA SER A 91 0.13 14.25 -10.58
C SER A 91 -0.03 15.77 -10.51
N GLU A 92 0.02 16.35 -9.30
CA GLU A 92 0.39 17.76 -9.22
C GLU A 92 1.91 17.83 -9.31
N ASP A 93 2.37 18.23 -10.49
CA ASP A 93 3.76 18.51 -10.82
C ASP A 93 4.48 19.20 -9.64
N ALA A 94 5.55 18.55 -9.18
CA ALA A 94 6.53 19.10 -8.24
C ALA A 94 6.08 19.38 -6.78
N SER A 95 4.95 18.86 -6.31
CA SER A 95 4.62 18.90 -4.87
C SER A 95 4.44 17.51 -4.26
N ILE A 96 4.66 17.41 -2.94
CA ILE A 96 4.50 16.18 -2.16
C ILE A 96 3.09 15.64 -2.39
N ASN A 97 2.99 14.55 -3.14
CA ASN A 97 1.72 13.91 -3.42
C ASN A 97 1.29 13.09 -2.19
N GLN A 98 0.49 13.70 -1.32
CA GLN A 98 -0.06 13.06 -0.11
C GLN A 98 -0.85 11.77 -0.40
N SER A 99 -1.28 11.55 -1.65
CA SER A 99 -1.93 10.29 -2.03
C SER A 99 -0.96 9.13 -2.21
N LEU A 100 0.33 9.40 -2.44
CA LEU A 100 1.40 8.38 -2.49
C LEU A 100 1.99 8.07 -1.10
N GLU A 101 1.79 8.94 -0.11
CA GLU A 101 2.24 8.74 1.28
C GLU A 101 1.31 7.85 2.12
N LYS A 102 0.06 7.64 1.66
CA LYS A 102 -0.95 6.81 2.36
C LYS A 102 -0.85 5.32 2.06
#